data_AF-A0A8J3K1H3-F1
#
_entry.id   AF-A0A8J3K1H3-F1
#
_cell.length_a   1.000
_cell.length_b   1.000
_cell.length_c   1.000
_cell.angle_alpha   90.00
_cell.angle_beta   90.00
_cell.angle_gamma   90.00
#
_symmetry.space_group_name_H-M   'P 1'
#
loop_
_entity.id
_entity.type
_entity.pdbx_description
1 polymer ?
#
loop_
_entity_poly.entity_id
_entity_poly.type
_entity_poly.pdbx_seq_one_letter_code
_entity_poly.pdbx_strand_id
1 'polypeptide(L)'
;MRSHLVPLGLVTVLALAACGGPAERPVFTPAAAATPAPSATPDAAPSPSPSTAASPPAVHHVFPVLGKTSYGRTHHDYQATDIMAPCGATVVAAIDGVVLEISPVDLYDPKNDDGATRGGKSVSLLGDDGVRYYGSHFSAIDAKIRAGVRVTAGQQLGKVGRTGLASACHLHFGMSPVCARTGDWWIRRGVIWPWRYLDAWRKGTAKSPVPEISTWESKNGCSTKPPKGA
;
A
#
# COMPACT_ATOMS: atom_id res chain seq x y z
N MET A 1 -2.52 -49.90 -33.32
CA MET A 1 -1.96 -51.03 -32.52
C MET A 1 -1.04 -50.38 -31.48
N ARG A 2 -1.25 -50.34 -30.16
CA ARG A 2 -2.07 -51.03 -29.15
C ARG A 2 -2.50 -49.93 -28.14
N SER A 3 -3.79 -49.66 -27.93
CA SER A 3 -4.68 -50.23 -26.91
C SER A 3 -4.10 -50.31 -25.50
N HIS A 4 -4.45 -49.35 -24.63
CA HIS A 4 -4.68 -49.57 -23.20
C HIS A 4 -5.85 -48.70 -22.74
N LEU A 5 -7.01 -49.34 -22.60
CA LEU A 5 -8.19 -48.79 -21.93
C LEU A 5 -7.95 -48.79 -20.41
N VAL A 6 -8.27 -47.67 -19.77
CA VAL A 6 -8.40 -47.55 -18.31
C VAL A 6 -9.86 -47.90 -17.94
N PRO A 7 -10.12 -48.80 -16.97
CA PRO A 7 -11.49 -49.14 -16.61
C PRO A 7 -12.12 -48.04 -15.75
N LEU A 8 -13.37 -47.69 -16.11
CA LEU A 8 -14.28 -46.86 -15.33
C LEU A 8 -14.54 -47.53 -13.96
N GLY A 9 -14.15 -46.85 -12.88
CA GLY A 9 -14.52 -47.22 -11.51
C GLY A 9 -15.98 -46.86 -11.25
N LEU A 10 -16.79 -47.88 -10.96
CA LEU A 10 -18.17 -47.80 -10.52
C LEU A 10 -18.21 -47.19 -9.10
N VAL A 11 -18.73 -45.97 -8.96
CA VAL A 11 -18.97 -45.36 -7.63
C VAL A 11 -20.37 -45.75 -7.16
N THR A 12 -20.41 -46.64 -6.17
CA THR A 12 -21.62 -47.03 -5.45
C THR A 12 -22.08 -45.87 -4.57
N VAL A 13 -23.24 -45.30 -4.87
CA VAL A 13 -23.93 -44.34 -3.99
C VAL A 13 -24.65 -45.13 -2.90
N LEU A 14 -24.06 -45.17 -1.69
CA LEU A 14 -24.72 -45.71 -0.51
C LEU A 14 -25.52 -44.57 0.15
N ALA A 15 -26.85 -44.63 0.01
CA ALA A 15 -27.77 -43.74 0.70
C ALA A 15 -27.80 -44.08 2.20
N LEU A 16 -27.34 -43.16 3.04
CA LEU A 16 -27.57 -43.21 4.49
C LEU A 16 -28.84 -42.41 4.80
N ALA A 17 -29.89 -43.16 5.15
CA ALA A 17 -31.17 -42.65 5.60
C ALA A 17 -31.00 -41.87 6.92
N ALA A 18 -31.60 -40.68 6.94
CA ALA A 18 -31.74 -39.83 8.10
C ALA A 18 -32.69 -40.46 9.14
N CYS A 19 -32.26 -40.52 10.39
CA CYS A 19 -33.15 -40.66 11.54
C CYS A 19 -33.09 -39.37 12.35
N GLY A 20 -34.15 -38.57 12.26
CA GLY A 20 -34.34 -37.37 13.05
C GLY A 20 -34.72 -37.71 14.48
N GLY A 21 -34.02 -37.11 15.45
CA GLY A 21 -34.46 -36.99 16.83
C GLY A 21 -35.04 -35.58 17.08
N PRO A 22 -36.08 -35.43 17.91
CA PRO A 22 -36.71 -34.15 18.15
C PRO A 22 -35.81 -33.24 19.00
N ALA A 23 -35.64 -32.01 18.55
CA ALA A 23 -34.97 -30.95 19.30
C ALA A 23 -35.83 -30.51 20.49
N GLU A 24 -35.29 -30.60 21.71
CA GLU A 24 -35.87 -29.97 22.89
C GLU A 24 -35.87 -28.44 22.72
N ARG A 25 -37.06 -27.84 22.85
CA ARG A 25 -37.26 -26.40 22.81
C ARG A 25 -36.93 -25.81 24.18
N PRO A 26 -36.17 -24.71 24.28
CA PRO A 26 -36.02 -24.02 25.55
C PRO A 26 -37.35 -23.35 25.94
N VAL A 27 -37.79 -23.61 27.17
CA VAL A 27 -38.98 -23.03 27.80
C VAL A 27 -38.64 -21.60 28.21
N PHE A 28 -39.30 -20.61 27.58
CA PHE A 28 -39.30 -19.23 28.05
C PHE A 28 -40.36 -19.07 29.16
N THR A 29 -39.91 -18.79 30.38
CA THR A 29 -40.78 -18.34 31.48
C THR A 29 -41.04 -16.83 31.34
N PRO A 30 -42.30 -16.36 31.35
CA PRO A 30 -42.59 -14.94 31.44
C PRO A 30 -42.55 -14.50 32.91
N ALA A 31 -41.63 -13.60 33.26
CA ALA A 31 -41.63 -12.97 34.58
C ALA A 31 -42.36 -11.61 34.51
N ALA A 32 -43.36 -11.53 35.37
CA ALA A 32 -44.31 -10.47 35.71
C ALA A 32 -43.94 -9.01 35.41
N ALA A 33 -44.95 -8.26 34.95
CA ALA A 33 -45.00 -6.82 34.88
C ALA A 33 -44.83 -6.19 36.28
N ALA A 34 -43.88 -5.25 36.38
CA ALA A 34 -43.73 -4.36 37.53
C ALA A 34 -44.26 -2.95 37.18
N THR A 35 -45.07 -2.43 38.09
CA THR A 35 -45.70 -1.09 38.13
C THR A 35 -44.68 0.05 38.00
N PRO A 36 -45.00 1.19 37.35
CA PRO A 36 -44.06 2.30 37.21
C PRO A 36 -43.90 3.09 38.52
N ALA A 37 -42.64 3.34 38.90
CA ALA A 37 -42.25 4.29 39.96
C ALA A 37 -42.09 5.71 39.38
N PRO A 38 -42.24 6.78 40.19
CA PRO A 38 -42.35 8.15 39.69
C PRO A 38 -41.04 8.69 39.12
N SER A 39 -41.17 9.55 38.11
CA SER A 39 -40.10 10.25 37.40
C SER A 39 -39.13 10.96 38.34
N ALA A 40 -37.88 10.48 38.35
CA ALA A 40 -36.75 11.30 38.77
C ALA A 40 -36.34 12.20 37.61
N THR A 41 -36.27 13.50 37.87
CA THR A 41 -35.67 14.52 37.01
C THR A 41 -34.26 14.08 36.56
N PRO A 42 -33.88 14.24 35.27
CA PRO A 42 -32.51 14.00 34.85
C PRO A 42 -31.63 15.10 35.45
N ASP A 43 -30.70 14.68 36.30
CA ASP A 43 -29.58 15.51 36.72
C ASP A 43 -28.79 15.92 35.46
N ALA A 44 -28.43 17.19 35.38
CA ALA A 44 -27.80 17.77 34.20
C ALA A 44 -26.47 17.04 33.92
N ALA A 45 -26.41 16.36 32.77
CA ALA A 45 -25.18 15.76 32.29
C ALA A 45 -24.08 16.85 32.19
N PRO A 46 -22.85 16.58 32.64
CA PRO A 46 -21.76 17.54 32.48
C PRO A 46 -21.57 17.82 30.99
N SER A 47 -21.62 19.10 30.64
CA SER A 47 -21.38 19.61 29.30
C SER A 47 -20.07 19.01 28.75
N PRO A 48 -20.02 18.49 27.51
CA PRO A 48 -18.78 18.00 26.94
C PRO A 48 -17.80 19.17 26.85
N SER A 49 -16.74 19.11 27.66
CA SER A 49 -15.59 19.99 27.51
C SER A 49 -15.17 19.98 26.04
N PRO A 50 -14.86 21.15 25.43
CA PRO A 50 -14.42 21.18 24.04
C PRO A 50 -13.16 20.32 23.96
N SER A 51 -13.28 19.18 23.28
CA SER A 51 -12.13 18.39 22.87
C SER A 51 -11.28 19.31 22.03
N THR A 52 -10.20 19.83 22.60
CA THR A 52 -9.12 20.44 21.85
C THR A 52 -8.76 19.43 20.76
N ALA A 53 -9.06 19.79 19.51
CA ALA A 53 -8.66 18.98 18.37
C ALA A 53 -7.16 18.71 18.53
N ALA A 54 -6.80 17.46 18.81
CA ALA A 54 -5.42 17.07 18.88
C ALA A 54 -4.78 17.47 17.55
N SER A 55 -3.73 18.28 17.59
CA SER A 55 -2.91 18.53 16.41
C SER A 55 -2.57 17.17 15.79
N PRO A 56 -2.67 17.01 14.46
CA PRO A 56 -2.28 15.76 13.84
C PRO A 56 -0.85 15.41 14.28
N PRO A 57 -0.58 14.13 14.61
CA PRO A 57 0.73 13.72 15.08
C PRO A 57 1.80 14.21 14.10
N ALA A 58 2.93 14.68 14.63
CA ALA A 58 4.03 15.17 13.81
C ALA A 58 4.47 14.06 12.84
N VAL A 59 4.23 14.27 11.55
CA VAL A 59 4.60 13.32 10.51
C VAL A 59 6.13 13.30 10.38
N HIS A 60 6.71 12.12 10.54
CA HIS A 60 8.16 11.92 10.47
C HIS A 60 8.54 11.23 9.15
N HIS A 61 9.39 11.89 8.36
CA HIS A 61 9.96 11.33 7.15
C HIS A 61 11.38 10.82 7.37
N VAL A 62 11.69 9.65 6.83
CA VAL A 62 13.04 9.06 6.81
C VAL A 62 13.56 8.95 5.38
N PHE A 63 14.89 8.96 5.24
CA PHE A 63 15.52 8.67 3.97
C PHE A 63 15.27 7.20 3.56
N PRO A 64 14.78 6.90 2.34
CA PRO A 64 14.20 5.60 2.02
C PRO A 64 15.21 4.46 1.76
N VAL A 65 16.51 4.73 1.76
CA VAL A 65 17.55 3.72 1.56
C VAL A 65 18.63 3.85 2.64
N LEU A 66 18.89 2.76 3.35
CA LEU A 66 19.91 2.75 4.41
C LEU A 66 21.33 2.65 3.82
N GLY A 67 22.27 3.35 4.45
CA GLY A 67 23.69 3.32 4.08
C GLY A 67 24.12 4.43 3.12
N LYS A 68 25.21 4.20 2.39
CA LYS A 68 25.77 5.17 1.43
C LYS A 68 24.96 5.15 0.13
N THR A 69 24.56 6.32 -0.32
CA THR A 69 23.69 6.51 -1.49
C THR A 69 24.05 7.80 -2.21
N SER A 70 23.75 7.89 -3.50
CA SER A 70 23.75 9.14 -4.27
C SER A 70 22.51 9.24 -5.14
N TYR A 71 22.16 10.44 -5.62
CA TYR A 71 21.07 10.64 -6.58
C TYR A 71 21.28 11.93 -7.36
N GLY A 72 20.73 11.97 -8.57
CA GLY A 72 20.67 13.17 -9.41
C GLY A 72 19.51 14.10 -9.04
N ARG A 73 19.50 15.30 -9.63
CA ARG A 73 18.39 16.27 -9.52
C ARG A 73 17.45 16.26 -10.71
N THR A 74 17.72 15.34 -11.65
CA THR A 74 16.98 15.13 -12.89
C THR A 74 16.63 13.65 -13.01
N HIS A 75 15.63 13.36 -13.83
CA HIS A 75 15.20 12.02 -14.19
C HIS A 75 14.67 12.12 -15.62
N HIS A 76 15.00 11.12 -16.44
CA HIS A 76 14.89 11.14 -17.91
C HIS A 76 13.57 11.73 -18.44
N ASP A 77 12.44 11.07 -18.16
CA ASP A 77 11.20 11.33 -18.91
C ASP A 77 10.07 11.96 -18.06
N TYR A 78 10.22 11.98 -16.74
CA TYR A 78 9.20 12.44 -15.79
C TYR A 78 9.82 12.71 -14.41
N GLN A 79 9.08 13.40 -13.54
CA GLN A 79 9.56 13.73 -12.21
C GLN A 79 9.61 12.51 -11.29
N ALA A 80 10.82 12.09 -10.97
CA ALA A 80 11.14 11.07 -9.96
C ALA A 80 12.60 11.26 -9.52
N THR A 81 13.13 10.35 -8.70
CA THR A 81 14.56 10.32 -8.37
C THR A 81 15.06 8.89 -8.27
N ASP A 82 16.13 8.60 -9.00
CA ASP A 82 16.87 7.35 -8.86
C ASP A 82 17.93 7.48 -7.77
N ILE A 83 17.73 6.73 -6.69
CA ILE A 83 18.64 6.66 -5.55
C ILE A 83 19.61 5.51 -5.81
N MET A 84 20.80 5.85 -6.27
CA MET A 84 21.89 4.91 -6.50
C MET A 84 22.38 4.36 -5.16
N ALA A 85 22.43 3.05 -5.07
CA ALA A 85 22.88 2.31 -3.89
C ALA A 85 23.39 0.92 -4.32
N PRO A 86 24.24 0.26 -3.51
CA PRO A 86 24.63 -1.12 -3.76
C PRO A 86 23.40 -2.03 -3.91
N CYS A 87 23.46 -3.00 -4.83
CA CYS A 87 22.46 -4.06 -4.88
C CYS A 87 22.35 -4.74 -3.51
N GLY A 88 21.14 -5.03 -3.05
CA GLY A 88 20.91 -5.61 -1.72
C GLY A 88 20.86 -4.59 -0.57
N ALA A 89 21.11 -3.30 -0.82
CA ALA A 89 20.91 -2.25 0.19
C ALA A 89 19.45 -2.24 0.67
N THR A 90 19.24 -1.97 1.96
CA THR A 90 17.90 -2.00 2.55
C THR A 90 17.09 -0.77 2.14
N VAL A 91 15.92 -1.02 1.56
CA VAL A 91 14.90 0.00 1.31
C VAL A 91 13.91 -0.01 2.47
N VAL A 92 13.57 1.17 2.98
CA VAL A 92 12.66 1.37 4.11
C VAL A 92 11.50 2.28 3.75
N ALA A 93 10.39 2.17 4.47
CA ALA A 93 9.26 3.07 4.34
C ALA A 93 9.69 4.49 4.72
N ALA A 94 9.47 5.46 3.83
CA ALA A 94 9.85 6.86 4.06
C ALA A 94 9.00 7.54 5.14
N ILE A 95 7.85 6.97 5.48
CA ILE A 95 6.84 7.52 6.38
C ILE A 95 5.99 6.34 6.89
N ASP A 96 5.30 6.54 8.01
CA ASP A 96 4.17 5.69 8.41
C ASP A 96 3.10 5.67 7.33
N GLY A 97 2.46 4.51 7.14
CA GLY A 97 1.42 4.40 6.14
C GLY A 97 0.92 2.99 5.89
N VAL A 98 0.11 2.84 4.85
CA VAL A 98 -0.48 1.56 4.44
C VAL A 98 -0.05 1.22 3.02
N VAL A 99 0.47 0.01 2.81
CA VAL A 99 0.84 -0.49 1.49
C VAL A 99 -0.41 -0.58 0.61
N LEU A 100 -0.41 0.13 -0.52
CA LEU A 100 -1.51 0.13 -1.48
C LEU A 100 -1.44 -1.10 -2.39
N GLU A 101 -0.28 -1.33 -3.00
CA GLU A 101 -0.04 -2.41 -3.94
C GLU A 101 1.44 -2.79 -3.97
N ILE A 102 1.70 -4.03 -4.41
CA ILE A 102 3.04 -4.53 -4.66
C ILE A 102 3.08 -5.27 -6.01
N SER A 103 4.24 -5.23 -6.66
CA SER A 103 4.60 -6.16 -7.73
C SER A 103 5.67 -7.11 -7.19
N PRO A 104 5.33 -8.32 -6.73
CA PRO A 104 6.30 -9.25 -6.15
C PRO A 104 7.13 -10.00 -7.19
N VAL A 105 6.64 -10.06 -8.43
CA VAL A 105 7.25 -10.75 -9.57
C VAL A 105 7.74 -9.73 -10.58
N ASP A 106 8.91 -9.99 -11.17
CA ASP A 106 9.37 -9.18 -12.30
C ASP A 106 8.74 -9.74 -13.57
N LEU A 107 7.85 -8.97 -14.18
CA LEU A 107 7.09 -9.34 -15.37
C LEU A 107 7.55 -8.55 -16.61
N TYR A 108 8.60 -7.74 -16.49
CA TYR A 108 9.09 -6.94 -17.60
C TYR A 108 9.67 -7.84 -18.69
N ASP A 109 9.20 -7.65 -19.93
CA ASP A 109 9.76 -8.27 -21.12
C ASP A 109 10.31 -7.17 -22.04
N PRO A 110 11.63 -7.12 -22.29
CA PRO A 110 12.22 -6.11 -23.18
C PRO A 110 11.72 -6.21 -24.64
N LYS A 111 11.10 -7.33 -25.05
CA LYS A 111 10.48 -7.47 -26.38
C LYS A 111 9.09 -6.84 -26.45
N ASN A 112 8.42 -6.67 -25.32
CA ASN A 112 7.11 -6.05 -25.20
C ASN A 112 7.17 -4.98 -24.12
N ASP A 113 7.64 -3.80 -24.51
CA ASP A 113 7.99 -2.71 -23.61
C ASP A 113 6.76 -1.99 -23.00
N ASP A 114 6.06 -2.70 -22.11
CA ASP A 114 4.89 -2.22 -21.38
C ASP A 114 5.30 -1.37 -20.18
N GLY A 115 4.94 -0.08 -20.21
CA GLY A 115 5.18 0.89 -19.13
C GLY A 115 4.68 0.44 -17.75
N ALA A 116 3.61 -0.37 -17.69
CA ALA A 116 3.10 -0.90 -16.42
C ALA A 116 4.07 -1.87 -15.72
N THR A 117 4.94 -2.54 -16.50
CA THR A 117 5.87 -3.56 -16.01
C THR A 117 7.31 -3.06 -15.86
N ARG A 118 7.67 -1.91 -16.44
CA ARG A 118 9.03 -1.33 -16.39
C ARG A 118 9.60 -1.18 -14.98
N GLY A 119 8.76 -1.00 -13.96
CA GLY A 119 9.22 -0.93 -12.56
C GLY A 119 9.77 -2.25 -12.00
N GLY A 120 9.50 -3.38 -12.64
CA GLY A 120 9.82 -4.71 -12.11
C GLY A 120 9.18 -4.91 -10.74
N LYS A 121 9.95 -5.42 -9.77
CA LYS A 121 9.46 -5.55 -8.40
C LYS A 121 9.33 -4.19 -7.74
N SER A 122 8.16 -3.91 -7.17
CA SER A 122 7.84 -2.59 -6.65
C SER A 122 6.86 -2.61 -5.47
N VAL A 123 6.86 -1.51 -4.71
CA VAL A 123 5.95 -1.26 -3.58
C VAL A 123 5.39 0.15 -3.70
N SER A 124 4.08 0.28 -3.53
CA SER A 124 3.41 1.57 -3.38
C SER A 124 2.82 1.71 -1.98
N LEU A 125 3.09 2.83 -1.34
CA LEU A 125 2.73 3.15 0.04
C LEU A 125 1.88 4.42 0.07
N LEU A 126 0.69 4.34 0.66
CA LEU A 126 -0.06 5.51 1.09
C LEU A 126 0.53 5.98 2.41
N GLY A 127 1.23 7.10 2.40
CA GLY A 127 1.69 7.74 3.62
C GLY A 127 0.53 8.32 4.42
N ASP A 128 0.70 8.43 5.73
CA ASP A 128 -0.27 9.06 6.62
C ASP A 128 -0.48 10.56 6.35
N ASP A 129 0.44 11.19 5.61
CA ASP A 129 0.30 12.54 5.10
C ASP A 129 -0.58 12.64 3.84
N GLY A 130 -1.12 11.52 3.35
CA GLY A 130 -1.96 11.44 2.17
C GLY A 130 -1.18 11.36 0.85
N VAL A 131 0.16 11.41 0.87
CA VAL A 131 1.00 11.27 -0.33
C VAL A 131 1.26 9.80 -0.61
N ARG A 132 1.29 9.44 -1.89
CA ARG A 132 1.76 8.13 -2.32
C ARG A 132 3.26 8.14 -2.56
N TYR A 133 3.95 7.23 -1.90
CA TYR A 133 5.38 6.95 -2.05
C TYR A 133 5.55 5.64 -2.81
N TYR A 134 6.32 5.68 -3.90
CA TYR A 134 6.54 4.52 -4.77
C TYR A 134 8.02 4.20 -4.84
N GLY A 135 8.34 2.92 -4.67
CA GLY A 135 9.67 2.38 -4.89
C GLY A 135 9.62 1.26 -5.93
N SER A 136 10.58 1.21 -6.85
CA SER A 136 10.72 0.09 -7.80
C SER A 136 12.15 -0.38 -8.02
N HIS A 137 12.31 -1.39 -8.89
CA HIS A 137 13.55 -2.11 -9.16
C HIS A 137 14.08 -2.95 -8.00
N PHE A 138 13.21 -3.41 -7.11
CA PHE A 138 13.61 -4.22 -5.95
C PHE A 138 14.24 -5.55 -6.40
N SER A 139 15.31 -6.01 -5.75
CA SER A 139 15.78 -7.39 -5.93
C SER A 139 14.88 -8.38 -5.19
N ALA A 140 14.40 -7.97 -4.00
CA ALA A 140 13.45 -8.70 -3.20
C ALA A 140 12.55 -7.73 -2.42
N ILE A 141 11.28 -8.10 -2.27
CA ILE A 141 10.33 -7.43 -1.35
C ILE A 141 10.32 -8.26 -0.06
N ASP A 142 10.29 -7.58 1.09
CA ASP A 142 10.23 -8.26 2.38
C ASP A 142 8.95 -9.09 2.50
N ALA A 143 9.06 -10.33 3.01
CA ALA A 143 7.96 -11.29 3.04
C ALA A 143 6.73 -10.81 3.83
N LYS A 144 6.90 -9.84 4.73
CA LYS A 144 5.79 -9.26 5.51
C LYS A 144 5.03 -8.18 4.75
N ILE A 145 5.55 -7.71 3.62
CA ILE A 145 4.99 -6.60 2.85
C ILE A 145 4.01 -7.14 1.82
N ARG A 146 2.76 -6.71 1.94
CA ARG A 146 1.64 -7.00 1.04
C ARG A 146 0.61 -5.88 1.14
N ALA A 147 -0.27 -5.78 0.15
CA ALA A 147 -1.34 -4.78 0.16
C ALA A 147 -2.15 -4.82 1.47
N GLY A 148 -2.47 -3.65 2.01
CA GLY A 148 -3.19 -3.46 3.26
C GLY A 148 -2.32 -3.51 4.52
N VAL A 149 -1.03 -3.88 4.44
CA VAL A 149 -0.14 -3.87 5.60
C VAL A 149 0.20 -2.44 6.00
N ARG A 150 -0.02 -2.15 7.29
CA ARG A 150 0.51 -0.95 7.96
C ARG A 150 2.02 -1.09 8.13
N VAL A 151 2.75 -0.03 7.81
CA VAL A 151 4.19 0.09 8.04
C VAL A 151 4.49 1.35 8.83
N THR A 152 5.59 1.33 9.56
CA THR A 152 6.14 2.52 10.23
C THR A 152 7.32 3.07 9.43
N ALA A 153 7.61 4.36 9.53
CA ALA A 153 8.79 4.99 8.97
C ALA A 153 10.05 4.22 9.41
N GLY A 154 10.93 3.91 8.46
CA GLY A 154 12.13 3.12 8.71
C GLY A 154 11.93 1.60 8.70
N GLN A 155 10.70 1.11 8.64
CA GLN A 155 10.44 -0.32 8.47
C GLN A 155 10.94 -0.80 7.11
N GLN A 156 11.66 -1.92 7.08
CA GLN A 156 12.14 -2.53 5.84
C GLN A 156 10.97 -2.90 4.91
N LEU A 157 11.06 -2.44 3.66
CA LEU A 157 10.15 -2.81 2.58
C LEU A 157 10.75 -3.88 1.66
N GLY A 158 12.06 -3.89 1.53
CA GLY A 158 12.77 -4.82 0.67
C GLY A 158 14.20 -4.37 0.40
N LYS A 159 14.76 -4.82 -0.71
CA LYS A 159 16.17 -4.59 -1.07
C LYS A 159 16.31 -3.96 -2.45
N VAL A 160 17.25 -3.03 -2.58
CA VAL A 160 17.65 -2.43 -3.86
C VAL A 160 18.06 -3.54 -4.83
N GLY A 161 17.68 -3.38 -6.10
CA GLY A 161 18.00 -4.32 -7.15
C GLY A 161 18.02 -3.66 -8.52
N ARG A 162 17.71 -4.46 -9.54
CA ARG A 162 17.75 -4.07 -10.96
C ARG A 162 16.70 -4.84 -11.77
N THR A 163 15.56 -5.18 -11.17
CA THR A 163 14.44 -5.81 -11.88
C THR A 163 13.71 -4.78 -12.74
N GLY A 164 12.99 -5.22 -13.77
CA GLY A 164 12.34 -4.30 -14.71
C GLY A 164 13.33 -3.65 -15.68
N LEU A 165 12.97 -2.49 -16.20
CA LEU A 165 13.82 -1.70 -17.08
C LEU A 165 14.81 -0.85 -16.28
N ALA A 166 15.90 -1.47 -15.82
CA ALA A 166 16.97 -0.81 -15.07
C ALA A 166 18.36 -1.25 -15.55
N SER A 167 19.25 -0.28 -15.82
CA SER A 167 20.63 -0.56 -16.28
C SER A 167 21.63 -0.73 -15.12
N ALA A 168 21.33 -0.17 -13.95
CA ALA A 168 22.15 -0.23 -12.74
C ALA A 168 21.31 -0.47 -11.49
N CYS A 169 21.95 -0.88 -10.38
CA CYS A 169 21.25 -1.02 -9.10
C CYS A 169 20.91 0.34 -8.50
N HIS A 170 19.62 0.56 -8.28
CA HIS A 170 19.08 1.78 -7.67
C HIS A 170 17.67 1.52 -7.14
N LEU A 171 17.18 2.46 -6.32
CA LEU A 171 15.76 2.61 -6.03
C LEU A 171 15.22 3.74 -6.89
N HIS A 172 14.32 3.44 -7.83
CA HIS A 172 13.48 4.49 -8.40
C HIS A 172 12.49 4.92 -7.32
N PHE A 173 12.51 6.20 -6.95
CA PHE A 173 11.65 6.77 -5.92
C PHE A 173 10.71 7.80 -6.53
N GLY A 174 9.42 7.52 -6.47
CA GLY A 174 8.35 8.37 -6.99
C GLY A 174 7.46 8.91 -5.87
N MET A 175 6.96 10.14 -6.04
CA MET A 175 5.94 10.73 -5.16
C MET A 175 4.78 11.26 -5.99
N SER A 176 3.56 10.97 -5.55
CA SER A 176 2.34 11.29 -6.29
C SER A 176 1.10 11.41 -5.40
N PRO A 177 0.01 12.02 -5.90
CA PRO A 177 -1.30 11.86 -5.26
C PRO A 177 -1.81 10.43 -5.43
N VAL A 178 -2.86 10.12 -4.68
CA VAL A 178 -3.51 8.80 -4.68
C VAL A 178 -4.78 8.89 -5.53
N CYS A 179 -4.62 8.73 -6.85
CA CYS A 179 -5.73 8.86 -7.80
C CYS A 179 -6.62 7.60 -7.84
N ALA A 180 -6.13 6.51 -8.44
CA ALA A 180 -6.90 5.25 -8.53
C ALA A 180 -6.63 4.29 -7.36
N ARG A 181 -5.78 4.69 -6.40
CA ARG A 181 -5.13 3.85 -5.37
C ARG A 181 -4.20 2.77 -5.92
N THR A 182 -4.61 2.06 -6.97
CA THR A 182 -3.85 0.98 -7.65
C THR A 182 -4.06 1.04 -9.16
N GLY A 183 -3.10 0.51 -9.94
CA GLY A 183 -3.24 0.37 -11.39
C GLY A 183 -3.04 1.65 -12.23
N ASP A 184 -2.87 2.81 -11.59
CA ASP A 184 -2.53 4.11 -12.22
C ASP A 184 -1.01 4.32 -12.31
N TRP A 185 -0.31 3.36 -12.92
CA TRP A 185 1.16 3.31 -12.93
C TRP A 185 1.84 4.59 -13.46
N TRP A 186 1.18 5.31 -14.37
CA TRP A 186 1.67 6.56 -14.98
C TRP A 186 1.70 7.75 -14.01
N ILE A 187 0.85 7.75 -12.97
CA ILE A 187 0.89 8.74 -11.87
C ILE A 187 1.75 8.19 -10.74
N ARG A 188 1.59 6.89 -10.42
CA ARG A 188 2.29 6.21 -9.32
C ARG A 188 3.80 6.39 -9.38
N ARG A 189 4.36 6.32 -10.58
CA ARG A 189 5.81 6.41 -10.82
C ARG A 189 6.43 7.75 -10.39
N GLY A 190 5.63 8.80 -10.21
CA GLY A 190 6.07 10.09 -9.69
C GLY A 190 5.64 11.26 -10.58
N VAL A 191 5.30 12.37 -9.93
CA VAL A 191 4.81 13.60 -10.60
C VAL A 191 5.44 14.89 -10.07
N ILE A 192 6.23 14.80 -8.99
CA ILE A 192 7.03 15.90 -8.42
C ILE A 192 8.46 15.43 -8.20
N TRP A 193 9.40 16.37 -8.03
CA TRP A 193 10.85 16.08 -7.92
C TRP A 193 11.26 15.68 -6.49
N PRO A 194 11.52 14.38 -6.20
CA PRO A 194 11.75 13.96 -4.81
C PRO A 194 13.05 14.45 -4.19
N TRP A 195 14.09 14.73 -4.99
CA TRP A 195 15.41 15.17 -4.50
C TRP A 195 15.35 16.31 -3.47
N ARG A 196 14.37 17.23 -3.58
CA ARG A 196 14.21 18.37 -2.64
C ARG A 196 13.84 17.92 -1.23
N TYR A 197 13.08 16.84 -1.13
CA TYR A 197 12.61 16.25 0.12
C TYR A 197 13.66 15.27 0.65
N LEU A 198 14.25 14.48 -0.24
CA LEU A 198 15.38 13.61 0.05
C LEU A 198 16.56 14.37 0.67
N ASP A 199 16.88 15.57 0.19
CA ASP A 199 17.91 16.46 0.78
C ASP A 199 17.58 16.85 2.22
N ALA A 200 16.30 17.11 2.51
CA ALA A 200 15.83 17.49 3.84
C ALA A 200 15.81 16.29 4.80
N TRP A 201 15.24 15.16 4.38
CA TRP A 201 15.13 13.94 5.18
C TRP A 201 16.50 13.35 5.49
N ARG A 202 17.47 13.45 4.56
CA ARG A 202 18.88 13.07 4.82
C ARG A 202 19.51 13.88 5.96
N LYS A 203 19.07 15.12 6.17
CA LYS A 203 19.52 16.02 7.24
C LYS A 203 18.64 15.92 8.49
N GLY A 204 17.67 14.99 8.53
CA GLY A 204 16.72 14.86 9.63
C GLY A 204 15.67 15.98 9.69
N THR A 205 15.45 16.71 8.59
CA THR A 205 14.44 17.77 8.52
C THR A 205 13.13 17.22 7.95
N ALA A 206 12.03 17.35 8.68
CA ALA A 206 10.69 16.90 8.28
C ALA A 206 10.02 17.82 7.24
N LYS A 207 10.62 17.95 6.05
CA LYS A 207 10.02 18.72 4.94
C LYS A 207 8.89 17.89 4.31
N SER A 208 7.66 18.39 4.42
CA SER A 208 6.47 17.73 3.86
C SER A 208 6.31 17.97 2.35
N PRO A 209 6.04 16.92 1.54
CA PRO A 209 5.72 17.03 0.12
C PRO A 209 4.25 17.37 -0.17
N VAL A 210 3.38 17.35 0.84
CA VAL A 210 1.93 17.57 0.69
C VAL A 210 1.60 18.85 -0.10
N PRO A 211 2.18 20.03 0.16
CA PRO A 211 1.80 21.24 -0.57
C PRO A 211 2.08 21.17 -2.07
N GLU A 212 3.19 20.55 -2.48
CA GLU A 212 3.54 20.38 -3.90
C GLU A 212 2.64 19.35 -4.56
N ILE A 213 2.33 18.24 -3.86
CA ILE A 213 1.38 17.23 -4.36
C ILE A 213 -0.02 17.82 -4.55
N SER A 214 -0.55 18.56 -3.57
CA SER A 214 -1.87 19.21 -3.68
C SER A 214 -1.92 20.26 -4.78
N THR A 215 -0.84 21.01 -4.97
CA THR A 215 -0.71 21.96 -6.08
C THR A 215 -0.68 21.24 -7.43
N TRP A 216 0.04 20.11 -7.51
CA TRP A 216 0.06 19.30 -8.72
C TRP A 216 -1.31 18.71 -9.02
N GLU A 217 -1.98 18.14 -8.01
CA GLU A 217 -3.29 17.49 -8.15
C GLU A 217 -4.38 18.48 -8.57
N SER A 218 -4.44 19.66 -7.94
CA SER A 218 -5.41 20.71 -8.32
C SER A 218 -5.22 21.21 -9.76
N LYS A 219 -3.98 21.26 -10.25
CA LYS A 219 -3.66 21.73 -11.60
C LYS A 219 -3.91 20.68 -12.68
N ASN A 220 -3.60 19.41 -12.40
CA ASN A 220 -3.56 18.36 -13.42
C ASN A 220 -4.74 17.38 -13.33
N GLY A 221 -5.38 17.30 -12.15
CA GLY A 221 -6.38 16.28 -11.85
C GLY A 221 -5.81 14.85 -11.86
N CYS A 222 -6.72 13.88 -11.78
CA CYS A 222 -6.40 12.46 -11.84
C CYS A 222 -6.83 11.87 -13.19
N SER A 223 -5.91 11.78 -14.15
CA SER A 223 -6.17 11.10 -15.43
C SER A 223 -6.45 9.62 -15.21
N THR A 224 -7.46 9.09 -15.91
CA THR A 224 -7.83 7.66 -15.90
C THR A 224 -7.07 6.83 -16.92
N LYS A 225 -6.21 7.46 -17.74
CA LYS A 225 -5.42 6.80 -18.79
C LYS A 225 -3.97 7.29 -18.78
N PRO A 226 -3.01 6.43 -19.18
CA PRO A 226 -1.63 6.84 -19.35
C PRO A 226 -1.50 7.88 -20.48
N PRO A 227 -0.51 8.80 -20.41
CA PRO A 227 -0.15 9.66 -21.52
C PRO A 227 0.21 8.83 -22.76
N LYS A 228 0.01 9.40 -23.96
CA LYS A 228 0.40 8.72 -25.21
C LYS A 228 1.91 8.48 -25.21
N GLY A 229 2.32 7.21 -25.38
CA GLY A 229 3.73 6.81 -25.44
C GLY A 229 4.44 6.71 -24.09
N ALA A 230 3.70 6.70 -22.98
CA ALA A 230 4.25 6.59 -21.62
C ALA A 230 4.79 5.20 -21.27
#